data_AF-A0A931U418-F1
#
_entry.id   AF-A0A931U418-F1
#
_cell.length_a   1.000
_cell.length_b   1.000
_cell.length_c   1.000
_cell.angle_alpha   90.00
_cell.angle_beta   90.00
_cell.angle_gamma   90.00
#
_symmetry.space_group_name_H-M   'P 1'
#
loop_
_entity.id
_entity.type
_entity.pdbx_description
1 polymer ?
#
loop_
_entity_poly.entity_id
_entity_poly.type
_entity_poly.pdbx_seq_one_letter_code
_entity_poly.pdbx_strand_id
1 'polypeptide(L)'
;MKITRRHHPLRDRELEVLIQQGKTLLVVRLPDGSAMRMPRAWTDADGSAVPEELSVTCVYTPDSLRELLGLVDALRARHPCPSAAGVCYGPSVRRDHGHSANVAPDPEPGATT
;
A
#
# COMPACT_ATOMS: atom_id res chain seq x y z
N MET A 1 12.65 11.49 -16.72
CA MET A 1 13.22 11.63 -15.38
C MET A 1 12.62 10.57 -14.48
N LYS A 2 13.41 9.92 -13.63
CA LYS A 2 12.97 8.88 -12.69
C LYS A 2 13.17 9.33 -11.26
N ILE A 3 12.30 8.82 -10.38
CA ILE A 3 12.44 9.01 -8.93
C ILE A 3 13.38 7.94 -8.40
N THR A 4 14.49 8.36 -7.79
CA THR A 4 15.55 7.51 -7.27
C THR A 4 15.36 7.15 -5.79
N ARG A 5 14.49 7.87 -5.08
CA ARG A 5 14.28 7.68 -3.63
C ARG A 5 13.66 6.32 -3.31
N ARG A 6 14.35 5.54 -2.47
CA ARG A 6 14.04 4.13 -2.13
C ARG A 6 12.59 3.86 -1.72
N HIS A 7 12.03 4.72 -0.87
CA HIS A 7 10.69 4.51 -0.29
C HIS A 7 9.61 5.33 -1.00
N HIS A 8 9.92 5.95 -2.13
CA HIS A 8 8.92 6.74 -2.84
C HIS A 8 7.93 5.80 -3.54
N PRO A 9 6.60 6.00 -3.40
CA PRO A 9 5.59 5.14 -4.04
C PRO A 9 5.72 5.06 -5.57
N LEU A 10 6.24 6.12 -6.16
CA LEU A 10 6.49 6.24 -7.61
C LEU A 10 7.96 6.01 -8.00
N ARG A 11 8.73 5.30 -7.17
CA ARG A 11 10.13 4.99 -7.49
C ARG A 11 10.24 4.30 -8.86
N ASP A 12 11.31 4.63 -9.58
CA ASP A 12 11.62 4.10 -10.92
C ASP A 12 10.58 4.40 -12.02
N ARG A 13 9.53 5.16 -11.70
CA ARG A 13 8.55 5.65 -12.69
C ARG A 13 9.11 6.83 -13.45
N GLU A 14 8.86 6.83 -14.76
CA GLU A 14 9.17 7.95 -15.62
C GLU A 14 8.09 9.03 -15.47
N LEU A 15 8.53 10.24 -15.17
CA LEU A 15 7.67 11.40 -15.01
C LEU A 15 8.09 12.50 -15.98
N GLU A 16 7.08 13.20 -16.49
CA GLU A 16 7.24 14.41 -17.29
C GLU A 16 7.47 15.61 -16.36
N VAL A 17 8.46 16.43 -16.67
CA VAL A 17 8.76 17.65 -15.89
C VAL A 17 8.00 18.81 -16.52
N LEU A 18 7.09 19.41 -15.76
CA LEU A 18 6.31 20.57 -16.19
C LEU A 18 7.10 21.87 -16.00
N ILE A 19 7.67 22.07 -14.80
CA ILE A 19 8.37 23.31 -14.42
C ILE A 19 9.54 22.98 -13.51
N GLN A 20 10.70 23.61 -13.73
CA GLN A 20 11.81 23.60 -12.78
C GLN A 20 11.76 24.87 -11.93
N GLN A 21 11.50 24.72 -10.63
CA GLN A 21 11.46 25.82 -9.68
C GLN A 21 12.83 25.96 -9.01
N GLY A 22 13.73 26.68 -9.68
CA GLY A 22 15.11 26.82 -9.23
C GLY A 22 15.88 25.48 -9.28
N LYS A 23 16.91 25.36 -8.43
CA LYS A 23 17.81 24.19 -8.41
C LYS A 23 17.36 23.06 -7.48
N THR A 24 16.29 23.27 -6.70
CA THR A 24 15.93 22.36 -5.59
C THR A 24 14.60 21.66 -5.78
N LEU A 25 13.71 22.20 -6.62
CA LEU A 25 12.34 21.72 -6.72
C LEU A 25 11.90 21.57 -8.18
N LEU A 26 11.16 20.49 -8.45
CA LEU A 26 10.58 20.16 -9.74
C LEU A 26 9.06 20.05 -9.58
N VAL A 27 8.32 20.54 -10.57
CA VAL A 27 6.89 20.24 -10.72
C VAL A 27 6.79 19.19 -11.82
N VAL A 28 6.26 18.02 -11.47
CA VAL A 28 6.15 16.86 -12.37
C VAL A 28 4.70 16.55 -12.67
N ARG A 29 4.43 16.04 -13.87
CA ARG A 29 3.13 15.49 -14.25
C ARG A 29 3.05 14.02 -13.89
N LEU A 30 1.96 13.64 -13.25
CA LEU A 30 1.63 12.26 -12.91
C LEU A 30 0.85 11.58 -14.05
N PRO A 31 0.82 10.23 -14.10
CA PRO A 31 0.08 9.49 -15.14
C PRO A 31 -1.43 9.77 -15.17
N ASP A 32 -2.00 10.20 -14.05
CA ASP A 32 -3.41 10.61 -13.94
C ASP A 32 -3.66 12.05 -14.45
N GLY A 33 -2.61 12.72 -14.96
CA GLY A 33 -2.66 14.08 -15.48
C GLY A 33 -2.49 15.18 -14.42
N SER A 34 -2.46 14.81 -13.13
CA SER A 34 -2.26 15.76 -12.03
C SER A 34 -0.80 16.23 -11.94
N ALA A 35 -0.56 17.30 -11.17
CA ALA A 35 0.77 17.87 -10.98
C ALA A 35 1.24 17.72 -9.52
N MET A 36 2.50 17.38 -9.33
CA MET A 36 3.09 17.16 -8.01
C MET A 36 4.43 17.91 -7.88
N ARG A 37 4.68 18.49 -6.70
CA ARG A 37 5.99 19.08 -6.36
C ARG A 37 6.92 18.00 -5.82
N MET A 38 8.15 17.98 -6.32
CA MET A 38 9.16 16.97 -6.03
C MET A 38 10.52 17.62 -5.76
N PRO A 39 11.24 17.26 -4.68
CA PRO A 39 12.62 17.67 -4.51
C PRO A 39 13.50 17.12 -5.64
N ARG A 40 14.31 17.98 -6.27
CA ARG A 40 15.21 17.59 -7.36
C ARG A 40 16.17 16.47 -6.94
N ALA A 41 16.63 16.49 -5.69
CA ALA A 41 17.49 15.47 -5.10
C ALA A 41 16.86 14.06 -5.04
N TRP A 42 15.53 13.93 -5.16
CA TRP A 42 14.86 12.62 -5.19
C TRP A 42 14.78 12.04 -6.60
N THR A 43 15.46 12.66 -7.57
CA THR A 43 15.33 12.36 -8.99
C THR A 43 16.69 12.22 -9.63
N ASP A 44 16.75 11.53 -10.77
CA ASP A 44 17.95 11.41 -11.59
C ASP A 44 18.25 12.65 -12.46
N ALA A 45 17.57 13.78 -12.20
CA ALA A 45 17.67 14.98 -13.02
C ALA A 45 19.09 15.59 -13.08
N ASP A 46 19.96 15.24 -12.13
CA ASP A 46 21.36 15.70 -12.05
C ASP A 46 22.39 14.62 -12.47
N GLY A 47 21.92 13.51 -13.06
CA GLY A 47 22.74 12.32 -13.33
C GLY A 47 22.50 11.23 -12.27
N SER A 48 23.23 10.11 -12.40
CA SER A 48 23.09 8.95 -11.50
C SER A 48 23.27 9.38 -10.05
N ALA A 49 22.16 9.52 -9.33
CA ALA A 49 22.17 9.86 -7.92
C ALA A 49 23.00 8.81 -7.19
N VAL A 50 24.15 9.21 -6.64
CA VAL A 50 24.86 8.41 -5.65
C VAL A 50 23.82 8.07 -4.58
N PRO A 51 23.63 6.79 -4.20
CA PRO A 51 22.67 6.44 -3.16
C PRO A 51 23.07 7.21 -1.91
N GLU A 52 22.34 8.27 -1.62
CA GLU A 52 22.51 9.00 -0.38
C GLU A 52 22.26 7.95 0.71
N GLU A 53 23.29 7.64 1.52
CA GLU A 53 23.16 6.90 2.77
C GLU A 53 22.29 7.75 3.72
N LEU A 54 21.00 7.84 3.39
CA LEU A 54 19.99 8.40 4.23
C LEU A 54 19.88 7.42 5.39
N SER A 55 20.51 7.82 6.49
CA SER A 55 20.33 7.25 7.81
C SER A 55 18.91 6.73 7.95
N VAL A 56 18.79 5.42 8.21
CA VAL A 56 17.51 4.71 8.35
C VAL A 56 16.90 5.13 9.69
N THR A 57 16.55 6.39 9.84
CA THR A 57 15.59 6.82 10.84
C THR A 57 14.24 6.40 10.31
N CYS A 58 13.57 5.49 11.03
CA CYS A 58 12.18 5.18 10.79
C CYS A 58 11.40 6.51 10.86
N VAL A 59 11.07 7.08 9.70
CA VAL A 59 10.47 8.44 9.60
C VAL A 59 9.02 8.44 10.11
N TYR A 60 8.44 7.25 10.32
CA TYR A 60 7.06 7.08 10.69
C TYR A 60 6.95 6.20 11.94
N THR A 61 6.16 6.66 12.91
CA THR A 61 5.79 5.86 14.08
C THR A 61 4.47 5.12 13.79
N PRO A 62 4.15 4.06 14.55
CA PRO A 62 2.82 3.45 14.48
C PRO A 62 1.67 4.45 14.69
N ASP A 63 1.90 5.50 15.48
CA ASP A 63 0.92 6.56 15.72
C ASP A 63 0.69 7.41 14.48
N SER A 64 1.75 7.76 13.75
CA SER A 64 1.62 8.48 12.47
C SER A 64 0.77 7.70 11.45
N LEU A 65 0.86 6.36 11.47
CA LEU A 65 0.02 5.52 10.62
C LEU A 65 -1.44 5.54 11.05
N ARG A 66 -1.72 5.51 12.35
CA ARG A 66 -3.08 5.61 12.90
C ARG A 66 -3.73 6.96 12.56
N GLU A 67 -2.98 8.04 12.70
CA GLU A 67 -3.45 9.39 12.34
C GLU A 67 -3.77 9.50 10.84
N LEU A 68 -2.91 8.95 9.98
CA LEU A 68 -3.16 8.93 8.54
C LEU A 68 -4.45 8.16 8.19
N LEU A 69 -4.68 7.00 8.81
CA LEU A 69 -5.91 6.23 8.61
C LEU A 69 -7.15 7.06 9.00
N GLY A 70 -7.11 7.75 10.14
CA GLY A 70 -8.18 8.64 10.55
C GLY A 70 -8.47 9.76 9.54
N LEU A 71 -7.43 10.35 8.93
CA LEU A 71 -7.60 11.36 7.88
C LEU A 71 -8.22 10.79 6.60
N VAL A 72 -7.82 9.58 6.19
CA VAL A 72 -8.38 8.91 5.01
C VAL A 72 -9.85 8.59 5.22
N ASP A 73 -10.22 8.10 6.39
CA ASP A 73 -11.62 7.82 6.73
C ASP A 73 -12.46 9.10 6.77
N ALA A 74 -11.92 10.19 7.33
CA ALA A 74 -12.58 11.50 7.30
C ALA A 74 -12.77 12.03 5.86
N LEU A 75 -11.79 11.83 4.98
CA LEU A 75 -11.91 12.19 3.56
C LEU A 75 -13.00 11.36 2.86
N ARG A 76 -13.08 10.06 3.13
CA ARG A 76 -14.13 9.18 2.59
C ARG A 76 -15.51 9.58 3.09
N ALA A 77 -15.64 9.90 4.37
CA ALA A 77 -16.91 10.32 4.95
C ALA A 77 -17.41 11.66 4.38
N ARG A 78 -16.49 12.56 4.00
CA ARG A 78 -16.82 13.84 3.32
C ARG A 78 -17.24 13.68 1.87
N HIS A 79 -16.79 12.62 1.21
CA HIS A 79 -17.17 12.28 -0.16
C HIS A 79 -17.91 10.94 -0.19
N PRO A 80 -19.12 10.85 0.42
CA PRO A 80 -19.93 9.66 0.26
C PRO A 80 -20.18 9.49 -1.24
N CYS A 81 -19.71 8.39 -1.81
CA CYS A 81 -20.03 8.03 -3.18
C CYS A 81 -21.57 8.04 -3.30
N PRO A 82 -22.18 8.80 -4.22
CA PRO A 82 -23.63 8.78 -4.39
C PRO A 82 -24.15 7.48 -5.05
N SER A 83 -23.42 6.37 -4.94
CA SER A 83 -23.79 5.07 -5.49
C SER A 83 -23.71 4.00 -4.41
N ALA A 84 -24.73 3.97 -3.55
CA ALA A 84 -25.04 2.82 -2.72
C ALA A 84 -26.56 2.72 -2.47
N ALA A 85 -27.36 2.87 -3.52
CA ALA A 85 -28.60 2.11 -3.59
C ALA A 85 -28.22 0.66 -3.92
N GLY A 86 -27.95 -0.13 -2.88
CA GLY A 86 -28.00 -1.60 -2.91
C GLY A 86 -26.84 -2.33 -3.60
N VAL A 87 -25.76 -2.61 -2.86
CA VAL A 87 -25.17 -3.96 -2.86
C VAL A 87 -24.70 -4.26 -1.44
N CYS A 88 -25.47 -5.09 -0.73
CA CYS A 88 -25.09 -5.69 0.52
C CYS A 88 -23.98 -6.73 0.24
N TYR A 89 -22.72 -6.40 0.47
CA TYR A 89 -21.72 -7.44 0.68
C TYR A 89 -21.83 -7.91 2.12
N GLY A 90 -22.68 -8.91 2.33
CA GLY A 90 -22.75 -9.65 3.59
C GLY A 90 -21.44 -10.44 3.84
N PRO A 91 -21.13 -10.79 5.10
CA PRO A 91 -19.95 -11.57 5.41
C PRO A 91 -20.22 -13.04 5.09
N SER A 92 -19.51 -13.58 4.11
CA SER A 92 -19.33 -15.01 3.88
C SER A 92 -17.99 -15.12 3.14
N VAL A 93 -16.98 -15.84 3.60
CA VAL A 93 -17.00 -17.26 3.95
C VAL A 93 -15.78 -17.57 4.84
N ARG A 94 -15.95 -18.30 5.97
CA ARG A 94 -14.87 -19.13 6.52
C ARG A 94 -14.81 -20.41 5.68
N ARG A 95 -13.73 -20.60 4.92
CA ARG A 95 -13.34 -21.93 4.42
C ARG A 95 -12.19 -22.41 5.29
N ASP A 96 -12.50 -23.26 6.26
CA ASP A 96 -11.51 -24.22 6.74
C ASP A 96 -11.46 -25.36 5.72
N HIS A 97 -10.26 -25.66 5.21
CA HIS A 97 -9.97 -26.87 4.44
C HIS A 97 -8.73 -27.53 5.03
N GLY A 98 -8.95 -28.72 5.60
CA GLY A 98 -8.03 -29.85 5.45
C GLY A 98 -7.22 -30.24 6.69
N HIS A 99 -7.59 -31.35 7.33
CA HIS A 99 -6.89 -32.61 7.05
C HIS A 99 -7.65 -33.83 7.58
N SER A 100 -7.79 -34.82 6.72
CA SER A 100 -8.33 -36.14 6.97
C SER A 100 -7.27 -37.00 7.64
N ALA A 101 -7.63 -37.71 8.71
CA ALA A 101 -6.94 -38.93 9.11
C ALA A 101 -8.00 -40.00 9.38
N ASN A 102 -8.14 -40.90 8.41
CA ASN A 102 -8.87 -42.15 8.52
C ASN A 102 -8.28 -43.01 9.65
N VAL A 103 -9.10 -43.43 10.61
CA VAL A 103 -8.84 -44.64 11.42
C VAL A 103 -10.16 -45.39 11.60
N ALA A 104 -10.25 -46.57 11.01
CA ALA A 104 -11.13 -47.67 11.37
C ALA A 104 -10.54 -48.95 10.76
N PRO A 105 -10.90 -50.18 11.19
CA PRO A 105 -11.51 -50.66 12.44
C PRO A 105 -10.55 -51.70 13.13
N ASP A 106 -10.89 -52.43 14.20
CA ASP A 106 -11.54 -53.77 14.19
C ASP A 106 -11.66 -54.36 15.66
N PRO A 107 -12.22 -55.57 15.94
CA PRO A 107 -13.42 -55.71 16.78
C PRO A 107 -13.37 -56.76 17.94
N GLU A 108 -14.45 -56.78 18.76
CA GLU A 108 -15.07 -57.94 19.50
C GLU A 108 -14.26 -58.64 20.64
N PRO A 109 -14.85 -59.52 21.52
CA PRO A 109 -16.24 -59.93 21.74
C PRO A 109 -16.70 -59.98 23.23
N GLY A 110 -17.99 -60.24 23.48
CA GLY A 110 -18.39 -61.14 24.58
C GLY A 110 -19.40 -60.65 25.62
N ALA A 111 -20.63 -61.19 25.54
CA ALA A 111 -21.68 -61.13 26.56
C ALA A 111 -21.39 -62.07 27.76
N THR A 112 -22.35 -62.16 28.69
CA THR A 112 -22.43 -62.92 29.97
C THR A 112 -21.90 -62.11 31.16
N THR A 113 -22.64 -61.80 32.24
CA THR A 113 -23.70 -62.54 32.96
C THR A 113 -24.69 -61.56 33.58
#